data_AF-A0A398B652-F1
#
_entry.id   AF-A0A398B652-F1
#
_cell.length_a   1.000
_cell.length_b   1.000
_cell.length_c   1.000
_cell.angle_alpha   90.00
_cell.angle_beta   90.00
_cell.angle_gamma   90.00
#
_symmetry.space_group_name_H-M   'P 1'
#
loop_
_entity.id
_entity.type
_entity.pdbx_description
1 polymer ?
#
loop_
_entity_poly.entity_id
_entity_poly.type
_entity_poly.pdbx_seq_one_letter_code
_entity_poly.pdbx_strand_id
1 'polypeptide(L)' 'MYPYWTLCRVEAEEVEFWQGDEERKHTRVRYLLTETGWMKEQLWS' A
#
# COMPACT_ATOMS: atom_id res chain seq x y z
N MET A 1 -1.37 22.72 27.88
CA MET A 1 -1.48 21.28 27.53
C MET A 1 -2.84 21.09 26.90
N TYR A 2 -2.95 20.54 25.69
CA TYR A 2 -4.24 20.31 25.03
C TYR A 2 -4.66 18.84 25.26
N PRO A 3 -5.50 18.54 26.27
CA PRO A 3 -5.82 17.16 26.67
C PRO A 3 -6.70 16.40 25.67
N TYR A 4 -7.00 17.02 24.52
CA TYR A 4 -7.92 16.49 23.50
C TYR A 4 -7.23 16.07 22.19
N TRP A 5 -5.89 16.19 22.11
CA TRP A 5 -5.15 15.79 20.92
C TRP A 5 -4.40 14.48 21.14
N THR A 6 -4.56 13.57 20.17
CA THR A 6 -3.86 12.28 20.12
C THR A 6 -3.15 12.15 18.79
N LEU A 7 -1.91 11.65 18.82
CA LEU A 7 -1.17 11.27 17.63
C LEU A 7 -1.37 9.78 17.37
N CYS A 8 -1.71 9.43 16.13
CA CYS A 8 -1.84 8.05 15.69
C CYS A 8 -0.81 7.76 14.59
N ARG A 9 -0.30 6.53 14.56
CA ARG A 9 0.44 5.96 13.44
C ARG A 9 -0.40 4.88 12.79
N VAL A 10 -0.40 4.85 11.47
CA VAL A 10 -0.92 3.71 10.70
C VAL A 10 0.23 2.75 10.45
N GLU A 11 0.06 1.50 10.87
CA GLU A 11 0.98 0.41 10.55
C GLU A 11 0.43 -0.32 9.32
N ALA A 12 1.20 -0.33 8.25
CA ALA A 12 0.75 -0.91 6.99
C ALA A 12 1.02 -2.42 6.99
N GLU A 13 -0.03 -3.19 6.72
CA GLU A 13 0.06 -4.62 6.40
C GLU A 13 0.04 -4.86 4.89
N GLU A 14 -0.49 -3.91 4.12
CA GLU A 14 -0.57 -3.91 2.67
C GLU A 14 -0.37 -2.50 2.10
N VAL A 15 0.29 -2.41 0.95
CA VAL A 15 0.39 -1.17 0.15
C VAL A 15 0.19 -1.49 -1.32
N GLU A 16 -0.71 -0.78 -1.99
CA GLU A 16 -0.87 -0.86 -3.45
C GLU A 16 -0.40 0.42 -4.14
N PHE A 17 0.41 0.25 -5.18
CA PHE A 17 0.73 1.28 -6.15
C PHE A 17 -0.07 1.05 -7.43
N TRP A 18 -0.76 2.09 -7.87
CA TRP A 18 -1.54 2.10 -9.10
C TRP A 18 -0.98 3.17 -10.04
N GLN A 19 -0.76 2.80 -11.30
CA GLN A 19 -0.40 3.72 -12.35
C GLN A 19 -1.37 3.59 -13.53
N GLY A 20 -1.93 4.73 -13.92
CA GLY A 20 -2.80 4.84 -15.07
C GLY A 20 -2.07 4.52 -16.37
N ASP A 21 -2.82 3.96 -17.30
CA ASP A 21 -2.36 3.59 -18.64
C ASP A 21 -3.46 3.98 -19.62
N GLU A 22 -3.09 4.61 -20.74
CA GLU A 22 -4.05 5.19 -21.69
C GLU A 22 -4.88 4.11 -22.40
N GLU A 23 -4.33 2.91 -22.59
CA GLU A 23 -5.04 1.75 -23.13
C GLU A 23 -5.86 1.00 -22.06
N ARG A 24 -5.95 1.57 -20.85
CA ARG A 24 -6.60 0.99 -19.66
C ARG A 24 -5.92 -0.27 -19.12
N LYS A 25 -4.67 -0.52 -19.49
CA LYS A 25 -3.85 -1.61 -18.94
C LYS A 25 -3.07 -1.13 -17.73
N HIS A 26 -3.81 -0.76 -16.68
CA HIS A 26 -3.24 -0.14 -15.50
C HIS A 26 -2.21 -1.05 -14.84
N THR A 27 -1.06 -0.48 -14.51
CA THR A 27 -0.05 -1.20 -13.73
C THR A 27 -0.44 -1.13 -12.27
N ARG A 28 -0.61 -2.29 -11.66
CA ARG A 28 -0.92 -2.43 -10.24
C ARG A 28 0.12 -3.31 -9.59
N VAL A 29 0.76 -2.79 -8.55
CA VAL A 29 1.76 -3.51 -7.76
C VAL A 29 1.32 -3.48 -6.32
N ARG A 30 1.11 -4.66 -5.73
CA ARG A 30 0.80 -4.81 -4.31
C ARG A 30 2.03 -5.29 -3.56
N TYR A 31 2.25 -4.69 -2.40
CA TYR A 31 3.19 -5.14 -1.39
C TYR A 31 2.40 -5.66 -0.18
N LEU A 32 2.63 -6.91 0.20
CA LEU A 32 2.06 -7.53 1.39
C LEU A 32 3.16 -7.73 2.43
N LEU A 33 2.92 -7.31 3.66
CA LEU A 33 3.85 -7.57 4.76
C LEU A 33 3.75 -9.05 5.15
N THR A 34 4.90 -9.73 5.18
CA THR A 34 5.06 -11.12 5.60
C THR A 34 6.02 -11.19 6.78
N GLU A 35 6.18 -12.37 7.38
CA GLU A 35 7.12 -12.59 8.49
C GLU A 35 8.57 -12.20 8.16
N THR A 36 8.97 -12.32 6.89
CA THR A 36 10.34 -12.06 6.44
C THR A 36 10.50 -10.72 5.72
N GLY A 37 9.46 -9.88 5.68
CA GLY A 37 9.47 -8.58 5.01
C GLY A 37 8.38 -8.43 3.96
N TRP A 38 8.55 -7.52 3.01
CA TRP A 38 7.53 -7.21 2.01
C TRP A 38 7.60 -8.14 0.81
N MET A 39 6.51 -8.85 0.55
CA MET A 39 6.30 -9.59 -0.70
C MET A 39 5.71 -8.66 -1.75
N LYS A 40 6.34 -8.58 -2.92
CA LYS A 40 5.88 -7.78 -4.06
C LYS A 40 5.18 -8.67 -5.08
N GLU A 41 4.03 -8.23 -5.57
CA GLU A 41 3.28 -8.90 -6.61
C GLU A 41 2.69 -7.89 -7.61
N GLN A 42 2.60 -8.30 -8.88
CA GLN A 42 1.87 -7.55 -9.91
C GLN A 42 0.45 -8.09 -9.98
N LEU A 43 -0.52 -7.19 -9.91
CA LEU A 43 -1.93 -7.52 -10.02
C LEU A 43 -2.39 -7.38 -11.47
N TRP A 44 -3.16 -8.38 -11.92
CA TRP A 44 -3.84 -8.42 -13.23
C TRP A 44 -2.88 -8.21 -14.41
N SER A 45 -2.20 -9.29 -14.79
CA SER A 45 -1.43 -9.42 -16.03
C SER A 45 -2.30 -9.75 -17.23
#